data_AF-G2FNN6-F1
#
_entry.id   AF-G2FNN6-F1
#
_cell.length_a   1.000
_cell.length_b   1.000
_cell.length_c   1.000
_cell.angle_alpha   90.00
_cell.angle_beta   90.00
_cell.angle_gamma   90.00
#
_symmetry.space_group_name_H-M   'P 1'
#
loop_
_entity.id
_entity.type
_entity.pdbx_description
1 polymer ?
#
loop_
_entity_poly.entity_id
_entity_poly.type
_entity_poly.pdbx_seq_one_letter_code
_entity_poly.pdbx_strand_id
1 'polypeptide(L)'
;MSVEQTISKVRAEMTQNNANSYIQVVGGFLLDHLDKNPEDAEKIFNADKTISKSFDEIRKAAEKKKVGNSAMFTPQEGFAIVMKYFGIDTVVDMQRPVAPAPIVQPKSDIDFDIKLEDLL
;
A
#
# COMPACT_ATOMS: atom_id res chain seq x y z
N MET A 1 1.60 -26.52 0.27
CA MET A 1 2.16 -25.42 -0.53
C MET A 1 3.31 -24.78 0.25
N SER A 2 4.42 -24.36 -0.38
CA SER A 2 5.47 -23.65 0.37
C SER A 2 5.31 -22.12 0.28
N VAL A 3 5.74 -21.43 1.34
CA VAL A 3 5.76 -19.95 1.41
C VAL A 3 6.58 -19.36 0.25
N GLU A 4 7.69 -20.01 -0.10
CA GLU A 4 8.55 -19.60 -1.22
C GLU A 4 7.82 -19.63 -2.58
N GLN A 5 6.97 -20.64 -2.81
CA GLN A 5 6.16 -20.71 -4.02
C GLN A 5 5.16 -19.55 -4.08
N THR A 6 4.54 -19.20 -2.95
CA THR A 6 3.64 -18.04 -2.85
C THR A 6 4.37 -16.73 -3.06
N ILE A 7 5.54 -16.54 -2.45
CA ILE A 7 6.40 -15.38 -2.68
C ILE A 7 6.76 -15.27 -4.16
N SER A 8 7.15 -16.37 -4.80
CA SER A 8 7.49 -16.39 -6.22
C SER A 8 6.29 -16.00 -7.10
N LYS A 9 5.09 -16.48 -6.78
CA LYS A 9 3.86 -16.10 -7.49
C LYS A 9 3.59 -14.60 -7.36
N VAL A 10 3.61 -14.07 -6.13
CA VAL A 10 3.37 -12.64 -5.88
C VAL A 10 4.38 -11.78 -6.63
N ARG A 11 5.68 -12.16 -6.61
CA ARG A 11 6.73 -11.46 -7.38
C ARG A 11 6.52 -11.55 -8.89
N ALA A 12 6.06 -12.69 -9.40
CA ALA A 12 5.75 -12.85 -10.81
C ALA A 12 4.60 -11.92 -11.24
N GLU A 13 3.53 -11.84 -10.44
CA GLU A 13 2.41 -10.91 -10.69
C GLU A 13 2.86 -9.45 -10.64
N MET A 14 3.73 -9.07 -9.70
CA MET A 14 4.33 -7.74 -9.63
C MET A 14 5.18 -7.44 -10.87
N THR A 15 5.97 -8.42 -11.33
CA THR A 15 6.85 -8.24 -12.50
C THR A 15 6.04 -8.08 -13.79
N GLN A 16 5.02 -8.91 -13.97
CA GLN A 16 4.11 -8.84 -15.12
C GLN A 16 3.38 -7.49 -15.19
N ASN A 17 3.16 -6.84 -14.04
CA ASN A 17 2.44 -5.57 -13.93
C ASN A 17 3.33 -4.45 -13.38
N ASN A 18 4.60 -4.41 -13.80
CA ASN A 18 5.59 -3.46 -13.27
C ASN A 18 5.19 -1.98 -13.40
N ALA A 19 4.41 -1.62 -14.43
CA ALA A 19 3.95 -0.26 -14.67
C ALA A 19 2.79 0.17 -13.74
N ASN A 20 2.15 -0.78 -13.08
CA ASN A 20 1.02 -0.51 -12.19
C ASN A 20 1.53 -0.36 -10.74
N SER A 21 1.66 0.90 -10.30
CA SER A 21 2.13 1.23 -8.94
C SER A 21 1.25 0.64 -7.84
N TYR A 22 -0.05 0.49 -8.05
CA TYR A 22 -0.95 -0.12 -7.07
C TYR A 22 -0.64 -1.61 -6.88
N ILE A 23 -0.37 -2.33 -7.96
CA ILE A 23 0.02 -3.74 -7.89
C ILE A 23 1.36 -3.88 -7.16
N GLN A 24 2.30 -2.94 -7.34
CA GLN A 24 3.56 -2.95 -6.59
C GLN A 24 3.34 -2.76 -5.08
N VAL A 25 2.49 -1.80 -4.69
CA VAL A 25 2.21 -1.53 -3.27
C VAL A 25 1.51 -2.72 -2.61
N VAL A 26 0.48 -3.26 -3.24
CA VAL A 26 -0.25 -4.41 -2.69
C VAL A 26 0.63 -5.65 -2.68
N GLY A 27 1.43 -5.89 -3.72
CA GLY A 27 2.38 -7.00 -3.76
C GLY A 27 3.43 -6.91 -2.65
N GLY A 28 4.02 -5.72 -2.43
CA GLY A 28 4.95 -5.50 -1.33
C GLY A 28 4.33 -5.75 0.04
N PHE A 29 3.08 -5.30 0.24
CA PHE A 29 2.32 -5.59 1.46
C PHE A 29 2.10 -7.09 1.67
N LEU A 30 1.72 -7.83 0.63
CA LEU A 30 1.53 -9.29 0.71
C LEU A 30 2.84 -10.03 1.04
N LEU A 31 3.97 -9.58 0.49
CA LEU A 31 5.28 -10.16 0.80
C LEU A 31 5.66 -9.94 2.27
N ASP A 32 5.46 -8.73 2.80
CA ASP A 32 5.68 -8.43 4.22
C ASP A 32 4.72 -9.19 5.14
N HIS A 33 3.48 -9.43 4.70
CA HIS A 33 2.53 -10.27 5.43
C HIS A 33 2.96 -11.73 5.49
N LEU A 34 3.43 -12.30 4.37
CA LEU A 34 3.90 -13.69 4.27
C LEU A 34 5.15 -13.96 5.11
N ASP A 35 6.03 -12.96 5.28
CA ASP A 35 7.21 -13.07 6.14
C ASP A 35 6.83 -13.23 7.62
N LYS A 36 5.74 -12.57 8.04
CA LYS A 36 5.25 -12.58 9.43
C LYS A 36 4.26 -13.70 9.71
N ASN A 37 3.47 -14.08 8.71
CA ASN A 37 2.35 -15.02 8.83
C ASN A 37 2.46 -16.08 7.70
N PRO A 38 3.45 -16.98 7.77
CA PRO A 38 3.66 -18.01 6.74
C PRO A 38 2.46 -18.95 6.56
N GLU A 39 1.60 -19.09 7.57
CA GLU A 39 0.37 -19.89 7.52
C GLU A 39 -0.67 -19.37 6.51
N ASP A 40 -0.63 -18.09 6.14
CA ASP A 40 -1.54 -17.52 5.16
C ASP A 40 -1.12 -17.76 3.70
N ALA A 41 0.04 -18.40 3.49
CA ALA A 41 0.59 -18.67 2.17
C ALA A 41 -0.36 -19.46 1.26
N GLU A 42 -1.13 -20.39 1.83
CA GLU A 42 -2.08 -21.20 1.08
C GLU A 42 -3.28 -20.38 0.57
N LYS A 43 -3.78 -19.45 1.41
CA LYS A 43 -4.88 -18.56 1.06
C LYS A 43 -4.50 -17.58 -0.06
N ILE A 44 -3.26 -17.10 -0.04
CA ILE A 44 -2.72 -16.15 -1.01
C ILE A 44 -2.37 -16.83 -2.34
N PHE A 45 -1.85 -18.06 -2.30
CA PHE A 45 -1.41 -18.74 -3.54
C PHE A 45 -2.57 -19.15 -4.45
N ASN A 46 -3.80 -19.24 -3.94
CA ASN A 46 -4.98 -19.70 -4.69
C ASN A 46 -5.01 -19.17 -6.14
N ALA A 47 -5.12 -20.07 -7.12
CA ALA A 47 -5.00 -19.74 -8.54
C ALA A 47 -6.02 -18.72 -9.04
N ASP A 48 -7.21 -18.69 -8.44
CA ASP A 48 -8.27 -17.77 -8.81
C ASP A 48 -8.09 -16.36 -8.24
N LYS A 49 -7.16 -16.22 -7.29
CA LYS A 49 -6.84 -14.97 -6.61
C LYS A 49 -5.56 -14.37 -7.16
N THR A 50 -5.62 -13.08 -7.47
CA THR A 50 -4.50 -12.27 -7.97
C THR A 50 -4.49 -10.90 -7.29
N ILE A 51 -3.33 -10.24 -7.31
CA ILE A 51 -3.17 -8.87 -6.80
C ILE A 51 -4.11 -7.91 -7.53
N SER A 52 -4.24 -8.05 -8.86
CA SER A 52 -5.15 -7.22 -9.65
C SER A 52 -6.60 -7.35 -9.21
N LYS A 53 -7.08 -8.58 -8.98
CA LYS A 53 -8.46 -8.80 -8.53
C LYS A 53 -8.68 -8.30 -7.10
N SER A 54 -7.67 -8.37 -6.24
CA SER A 54 -7.75 -7.76 -4.91
C SER A 54 -7.90 -6.23 -4.96
N PHE A 55 -7.27 -5.59 -5.96
CA PHE A 55 -7.42 -4.16 -6.21
C PHE A 55 -8.81 -3.82 -6.78
N ASP A 56 -9.39 -4.68 -7.61
CA ASP A 56 -10.77 -4.52 -8.08
C ASP A 56 -11.78 -4.51 -6.92
N GLU A 57 -11.51 -5.24 -5.82
CA GLU A 57 -12.34 -5.16 -4.62
C GLU A 57 -12.22 -3.80 -3.90
N ILE A 58 -11.02 -3.20 -3.86
CA ILE A 58 -10.87 -1.82 -3.38
C ILE A 58 -11.68 -0.86 -4.25
N ARG A 59 -11.64 -1.02 -5.58
CA ARG A 59 -12.45 -0.21 -6.50
C ARG A 59 -13.94 -0.35 -6.22
N LYS A 60 -14.45 -1.56 -6.04
CA LYS A 60 -15.87 -1.80 -5.68
C LYS A 60 -16.24 -1.16 -4.35
N ALA A 61 -15.35 -1.20 -3.36
CA ALA A 61 -15.56 -0.50 -2.09
C ALA A 61 -15.57 1.02 -2.27
N ALA A 62 -14.68 1.56 -3.12
CA ALA A 62 -14.61 2.97 -3.47
C ALA A 62 -15.90 3.45 -4.15
N GLU A 63 -16.42 2.67 -5.10
CA GLU A 63 -17.68 2.97 -5.78
C GLU A 63 -18.87 3.07 -4.83
N LYS A 64 -18.87 2.32 -3.73
CA LYS A 64 -19.89 2.37 -2.68
C LYS A 64 -19.71 3.53 -1.71
N LYS A 65 -18.46 3.87 -1.37
CA LYS A 65 -18.10 4.90 -0.38
C LYS A 65 -17.97 6.31 -0.96
N LYS A 66 -17.90 6.45 -2.30
CA LYS A 66 -17.61 7.73 -2.95
C LYS A 66 -18.59 8.83 -2.55
N VAL A 67 -18.04 10.03 -2.36
CA VAL A 67 -18.80 11.28 -2.25
C VAL A 67 -18.48 12.08 -3.51
N GLY A 68 -19.49 12.29 -4.35
CA GLY A 68 -19.28 12.81 -5.70
C GLY A 68 -18.45 11.85 -6.56
N ASN A 69 -17.25 12.27 -6.95
CA ASN A 69 -16.32 11.49 -7.80
C ASN A 69 -15.07 10.98 -7.06
N SER A 70 -15.01 11.08 -5.73
CA SER A 70 -13.84 10.67 -4.96
C SER A 70 -14.24 9.80 -3.76
N ALA A 71 -13.39 8.84 -3.44
CA ALA A 71 -13.47 8.02 -2.24
C ALA A 71 -12.10 8.01 -1.57
N MET A 72 -12.06 8.30 -0.27
CA MET A 72 -10.83 8.27 0.50
C MET A 72 -10.81 7.06 1.42
N PHE A 73 -9.66 6.39 1.44
CA PHE A 73 -9.37 5.25 2.30
C PHE A 73 -8.11 5.56 3.08
N THR A 74 -8.09 5.18 4.34
CA THR A 74 -6.83 4.98 5.06
C THR A 74 -6.08 3.78 4.47
N PRO A 75 -4.73 3.73 4.57
CA PRO A 75 -3.98 2.54 4.15
C PRO A 75 -4.54 1.25 4.76
N GLN A 76 -4.93 1.28 6.03
CA GLN A 76 -5.47 0.17 6.79
C GLN A 76 -6.79 -0.34 6.20
N GLU A 77 -7.73 0.56 5.87
CA GLU A 77 -8.99 0.17 5.21
C GLU A 77 -8.72 -0.48 3.85
N GLY A 78 -7.79 0.08 3.06
CA GLY A 78 -7.41 -0.47 1.76
C GLY A 78 -6.85 -1.88 1.87
N PHE A 79 -5.89 -2.08 2.76
CA PHE A 79 -5.27 -3.40 2.98
C PHE A 79 -6.22 -4.41 3.63
N ALA A 80 -7.13 -3.98 4.50
CA ALA A 80 -8.15 -4.86 5.07
C ALA A 80 -9.06 -5.45 3.98
N ILE A 81 -9.41 -4.66 2.96
CA ILE A 81 -10.18 -5.16 1.80
C ILE A 81 -9.39 -6.22 1.02
N VAL A 82 -8.08 -6.00 0.82
CA VAL A 82 -7.19 -6.98 0.17
C VAL A 82 -7.11 -8.27 0.98
N MET A 83 -6.87 -8.19 2.29
CA MET A 83 -6.79 -9.36 3.17
C MET A 83 -8.09 -10.15 3.18
N LYS A 84 -9.23 -9.46 3.25
CA LYS A 84 -10.56 -10.06 3.15
C LYS A 84 -10.77 -10.77 1.82
N TYR A 85 -10.30 -10.18 0.71
CA TYR A 85 -10.36 -10.84 -0.60
C TYR A 85 -9.60 -12.17 -0.60
N PHE A 86 -8.45 -12.26 0.09
CA PHE A 86 -7.70 -13.50 0.25
C PHE A 86 -8.32 -14.47 1.27
N GLY A 87 -9.31 -14.05 2.06
CA GLY A 87 -9.93 -14.87 3.12
C GLY A 87 -9.11 -14.87 4.40
N ILE A 88 -8.35 -13.80 4.63
CA ILE A 88 -7.56 -13.58 5.83
C ILE A 88 -8.31 -12.56 6.67
N ASP A 89 -8.90 -13.03 7.77
CA ASP A 89 -9.52 -12.15 8.77
C ASP A 89 -8.43 -11.58 9.68
N THR A 90 -7.71 -10.58 9.18
CA THR A 90 -6.81 -9.80 10.02
C THR A 90 -7.65 -8.81 10.84
N VAL A 91 -7.63 -8.95 12.17
CA VAL A 91 -7.73 -7.78 13.05
C VAL A 91 -6.48 -6.95 12.78
N VAL A 92 -6.57 -6.01 11.84
CA VAL A 92 -5.49 -5.07 11.57
C VAL A 92 -5.33 -4.24 12.83
N ASP A 93 -4.38 -4.63 13.67
CA ASP A 93 -4.09 -3.94 14.91
C ASP A 93 -3.76 -2.48 14.59
N MET A 94 -4.61 -1.57 15.06
CA MET A 94 -4.58 -0.14 14.73
C MET A 94 -3.35 0.57 15.32
N GLN A 95 -2.42 -0.17 15.93
CA GLN A 95 -1.38 0.36 16.81
C GLN A 95 -0.01 0.52 16.19
N ARG A 96 0.20 0.28 14.90
CA ARG A 96 1.49 0.67 14.30
C ARG A 96 1.43 2.14 13.86
N PRO A 97 2.04 3.09 14.61
CA PRO A 97 2.29 4.40 14.05
C PRO A 97 3.16 4.18 12.82
N VAL A 98 2.62 4.58 11.66
CA VAL A 98 3.47 4.92 10.52
C VAL A 98 4.48 5.93 11.07
N ALA A 99 5.75 5.54 11.14
CA ALA A 99 6.81 6.50 11.42
C ALA A 99 6.59 7.68 10.46
N PRO A 100 6.51 8.92 10.94
CA PRO A 100 6.28 10.06 10.07
C PRO A 100 7.32 9.99 8.95
N ALA A 101 6.86 10.01 7.70
CA ALA A 101 7.75 10.17 6.56
C ALA A 101 8.70 11.34 6.87
N PRO A 102 10.02 11.22 6.63
CA PRO A 102 10.93 12.30 6.91
C PRO A 102 10.39 13.54 6.22
N ILE A 103 9.98 14.51 7.03
CA ILE A 103 9.55 15.82 6.57
C ILE A 103 10.80 16.37 5.90
N VAL A 104 10.82 16.38 4.56
CA VAL A 104 11.86 17.10 3.84
C VAL A 104 11.59 18.55 4.19
N GLN A 105 12.31 19.05 5.20
CA GLN A 105 12.32 20.46 5.52
C GLN A 105 12.74 21.17 4.23
N PRO A 106 11.93 22.09 3.68
CA PRO A 106 12.44 22.95 2.62
C PRO A 106 13.62 23.71 3.22
N LYS A 107 14.84 23.44 2.72
CA LYS A 107 15.98 24.33 2.96
C LYS A 107 15.65 25.64 2.26
N SER A 108 15.12 26.60 3.01
CA SER A 108 15.19 28.01 2.64
C SER A 108 16.44 28.60 3.30
N ASP A 109 17.61 28.34 2.71
CA ASP A 109 18.80 29.18 2.90
C ASP A 109 18.62 30.44 2.04
N ILE A 110 17.68 31.31 2.44
CA ILE A 110 17.71 32.70 1.97
C ILE A 110 17.97 33.54 3.21
N ASP A 111 19.25 33.84 3.43
CA ASP A 111 19.69 34.85 4.37
C ASP A 111 19.32 36.21 3.76
N PHE A 112 18.19 36.77 4.18
CA PHE A 112 17.78 38.12 3.79
C PHE A 112 18.58 39.14 4.61
N ASP A 113 19.89 39.25 4.33
CA ASP A 113 20.74 40.33 4.82
C ASP A 113 20.67 41.53 3.85
N ILE A 114 19.49 42.16 3.77
CA ILE A 114 19.32 43.43 3.07
C ILE A 114 19.51 44.54 4.09
N LYS A 115 20.61 45.29 3.94
CA LYS A 115 20.84 46.49 4.76
C LYS A 115 19.97 47.62 4.24
N LEU A 116 19.35 48.36 5.15
CA LEU A 116 18.48 49.51 4.85
C LEU A 116 19.21 50.60 4.02
N GLU A 117 20.54 50.59 4.05
CA GLU A 117 21.46 51.42 3.27
C GLU A 117 21.35 51.21 1.75
N ASP A 118 20.98 50.00 1.30
CA ASP A 118 20.89 49.64 -0.12
C ASP A 118 19.52 49.98 -0.75
N LEU A 119 18.58 50.52 0.04
CA LEU A 119 17.21 50.81 -0.36
C LEU A 119 16.91 52.33 -0.48
N LEU A 120 17.90 53.20 -0.26
CA LEU A 120 17.76 54.66 -0.20
C LEU A 120 18.73 55.38 -1.15
#